data_AF-A0A7C2H5P7-F1
#
_entry.id   AF-A0A7C2H5P7-F1
#
_cell.length_a   1.000
_cell.length_b   1.000
_cell.length_c   1.000
_cell.angle_alpha   90.00
_cell.angle_beta   90.00
_cell.angle_gamma   90.00
#
_symmetry.space_group_name_H-M   'P 1'
#
loop_
_entity.id
_entity.type
_entity.pdbx_description
1 polymer ?
#
loop_
_entity_poly.entity_id
_entity_poly.type
_entity_poly.pdbx_seq_one_letter_code
_entity_poly.pdbx_strand_id
1 'polypeptide(L)'
;MLVRIWGCRGSLAAPGPDTLRYGGNTSCLEVRLSDGTLLVLDAGTGIRPLGLALDGARPARIDVLLTHLHLDHLEGLGFFEPLWDPGTELHVWGPPSPVRSLRQRIATYLSPPLFPVRLSEVPARLVLHDAPDEPFR
;
A
#
# COMPACT_ATOMS: atom_id res chain seq x y z
N MET A 1 -12.08 -12.97 -11.25
CA MET A 1 -11.55 -12.12 -10.16
C MET A 1 -10.84 -13.02 -9.17
N LEU A 2 -9.64 -12.64 -8.73
CA LEU A 2 -8.88 -13.33 -7.69
C LEU A 2 -8.66 -12.36 -6.52
N VAL A 3 -8.84 -12.85 -5.29
CA VAL A 3 -8.50 -12.11 -4.07
C VAL A 3 -7.50 -12.93 -3.28
N ARG A 4 -6.40 -12.32 -2.85
CA ARG A 4 -5.41 -12.94 -1.97
C ARG A 4 -5.15 -12.04 -0.76
N ILE A 5 -5.10 -12.65 0.41
CA ILE A 5 -4.82 -11.97 1.67
C ILE A 5 -3.33 -12.11 1.95
N TRP A 6 -2.63 -10.97 2.04
CA TRP A 6 -1.20 -10.90 2.35
C TRP A 6 -0.92 -10.54 3.81
N GLY A 7 -1.91 -9.93 4.47
CA GLY A 7 -1.95 -9.74 5.91
C GLY A 7 -3.36 -9.53 6.41
N CYS A 8 -3.62 -10.03 7.62
CA CYS A 8 -4.94 -10.07 8.26
C CYS A 8 -4.89 -9.75 9.76
N ARG A 9 -3.75 -9.28 10.26
CA ARG A 9 -3.62 -8.77 11.63
C ARG A 9 -4.10 -7.32 11.70
N GLY A 10 -4.58 -6.93 12.87
CA GLY A 10 -4.97 -5.55 13.17
C GLY A 10 -3.77 -4.67 13.46
N SER A 11 -3.89 -3.82 14.47
CA SER A 11 -2.98 -2.71 14.79
C SER A 11 -1.49 -3.01 14.92
N LEU A 12 -1.10 -4.26 15.11
CA LEU A 12 0.30 -4.68 15.21
C LEU A 12 0.53 -5.98 14.46
N ALA A 13 1.67 -6.07 13.79
CA ALA A 13 2.17 -7.34 13.30
C ALA A 13 2.40 -8.30 14.46
N ALA A 14 2.08 -9.57 14.27
CA ALA A 14 2.19 -10.61 15.29
C ALA A 14 2.90 -11.85 14.71
N PRO A 15 4.18 -11.78 14.34
CA PRO A 15 4.93 -12.95 13.90
C PRO A 15 5.16 -13.91 15.08
N GLY A 16 4.89 -15.20 14.89
CA GLY A 16 5.17 -16.22 15.90
C GLY A 16 4.58 -17.59 15.57
N PRO A 17 4.95 -18.64 16.32
CA PRO A 17 4.43 -19.99 16.11
C PRO A 17 2.89 -20.05 16.10
N ASP A 18 2.25 -19.27 16.97
CA ASP A 18 0.79 -19.24 17.13
C ASP A 18 0.06 -18.56 15.95
N THR A 19 0.78 -17.81 15.11
CA THR A 19 0.20 -17.08 13.99
C THR A 19 0.53 -17.69 12.63
N LEU A 20 1.29 -18.79 12.59
CA LEU A 20 1.75 -19.45 11.36
C LEU A 20 0.61 -19.81 10.38
N ARG A 21 -0.56 -20.22 10.90
CA ARG A 21 -1.69 -20.63 10.05
C ARG A 21 -2.21 -19.53 9.13
N TYR A 22 -2.22 -18.28 9.60
CA TYR A 22 -2.80 -17.13 8.88
C TYR A 22 -1.81 -15.98 8.65
N GLY A 23 -0.56 -16.13 9.10
CA GLY A 23 0.49 -15.12 9.00
C GLY A 23 0.46 -14.09 10.13
N GLY A 24 1.55 -13.32 10.22
CA GLY A 24 1.74 -12.26 11.23
C GLY A 24 1.60 -10.83 10.69
N ASN A 25 1.34 -10.65 9.40
CA ASN A 25 1.30 -9.34 8.75
C ASN A 25 -0.02 -8.59 9.01
N THR A 26 0.08 -7.27 9.12
CA THR A 26 -1.06 -6.33 9.17
C THR A 26 -1.73 -6.17 7.80
N SER A 27 -2.90 -5.53 7.78
CA SER A 27 -3.84 -5.45 6.64
C SER A 27 -3.16 -5.22 5.28
N CYS A 28 -3.32 -6.18 4.37
CA CYS A 28 -3.01 -6.01 2.96
C CYS A 28 -3.71 -7.09 2.13
N LEU A 29 -4.49 -6.69 1.14
CA LEU A 29 -5.15 -7.60 0.20
C LEU A 29 -4.77 -7.26 -1.24
N GLU A 30 -4.57 -8.31 -2.04
CA GLU A 30 -4.45 -8.24 -3.49
C GLU A 30 -5.78 -8.57 -4.13
N VAL A 31 -6.24 -7.74 -5.06
CA VAL A 31 -7.39 -8.02 -5.90
C VAL A 31 -6.94 -7.91 -7.36
N ARG A 32 -7.05 -9.03 -8.09
CA ARG A 32 -6.83 -9.08 -9.53
C ARG A 32 -8.15 -9.18 -10.28
N LEU A 33 -8.39 -8.20 -11.14
CA LEU A 33 -9.54 -8.18 -12.04
C LEU A 33 -9.26 -9.02 -13.30
N SER A 34 -10.30 -9.31 -14.07
CA SER A 34 -10.19 -10.15 -15.28
C SER A 34 -9.41 -9.48 -16.42
N ASP A 35 -9.31 -8.16 -16.42
CA ASP A 35 -8.54 -7.37 -17.38
C ASP A 35 -7.05 -7.23 -17.00
N GLY A 36 -6.62 -7.85 -15.89
CA GLY A 36 -5.26 -7.76 -15.38
C GLY A 36 -5.00 -6.57 -14.44
N THR A 37 -6.01 -5.72 -14.19
CA THR A 37 -5.91 -4.65 -13.20
C THR A 37 -5.57 -5.23 -11.82
N LEU A 38 -4.56 -4.64 -11.18
CA LEU A 38 -4.15 -4.96 -9.81
C LEU A 38 -4.57 -3.84 -8.86
N LEU A 39 -5.46 -4.19 -7.94
CA LEU A 39 -5.79 -3.36 -6.79
C LEU A 39 -5.15 -3.95 -5.53
N VAL A 40 -4.60 -3.08 -4.69
CA VAL A 40 -4.09 -3.43 -3.36
C VAL A 40 -4.93 -2.69 -2.34
N LEU A 41 -5.53 -3.40 -1.39
CA LEU A 41 -6.29 -2.79 -0.31
C LEU A 41 -5.42 -2.75 0.94
N ASP A 42 -5.16 -1.55 1.44
CA ASP A 42 -4.21 -1.21 2.50
C ASP A 42 -2.74 -1.60 2.23
N ALA A 43 -1.84 -0.80 2.78
CA ALA A 43 -0.40 -0.95 2.69
C ALA A 43 0.24 -1.25 4.05
N GLY A 44 -0.38 -2.15 4.82
CA GLY A 44 0.23 -2.71 6.02
C GLY A 44 1.46 -3.57 5.70
N THR A 45 2.06 -4.20 6.71
CA THR A 45 3.26 -5.05 6.55
C THR A 45 3.09 -6.19 5.54
N GLY A 46 1.86 -6.60 5.24
CA GLY A 46 1.56 -7.59 4.20
C GLY A 46 1.88 -7.12 2.77
N ILE A 47 2.00 -5.81 2.53
CA ILE A 47 2.31 -5.30 1.19
C ILE A 47 3.74 -5.65 0.73
N ARG A 48 4.65 -5.89 1.67
CA ARG A 48 6.03 -6.27 1.37
C ARG A 48 6.12 -7.62 0.64
N PRO A 49 5.60 -8.75 1.18
CA PRO A 49 5.60 -10.01 0.45
C PRO A 49 4.73 -9.98 -0.83
N LEU A 50 3.68 -9.16 -0.87
CA LEU A 50 2.97 -8.89 -2.14
C LEU A 50 3.93 -8.32 -3.18
N GLY A 51 4.66 -7.25 -2.87
CA GLY A 51 5.62 -6.63 -3.79
C GLY A 51 6.65 -7.62 -4.32
N LEU A 52 7.23 -8.44 -3.45
CA LEU A 52 8.18 -9.50 -3.84
C LEU A 52 7.56 -10.54 -4.79
N ALA A 53 6.27 -10.84 -4.64
CA ALA A 53 5.58 -11.79 -5.51
C ALA A 53 5.16 -11.20 -6.87
N LEU A 54 5.29 -9.89 -7.07
CA LEU A 54 5.03 -9.24 -8.36
C LEU A 54 6.25 -9.29 -9.30
N ASP A 55 7.42 -9.69 -8.80
CA ASP A 55 8.65 -9.76 -9.60
C ASP A 55 8.44 -10.66 -10.84
N GLY A 56 8.84 -10.17 -12.01
CA GLY A 56 8.68 -10.85 -13.30
C GLY A 56 7.30 -10.80 -13.98
N ALA A 57 6.24 -10.29 -13.31
CA ALA A 57 4.88 -10.21 -13.89
C ALA A 57 4.08 -8.97 -13.41
N ARG A 58 4.78 -7.86 -13.17
CA ARG A 58 4.18 -6.64 -12.66
C ARG A 58 3.30 -5.95 -13.72
N PRO A 59 2.08 -5.50 -13.39
CA PRO A 59 1.30 -4.66 -14.28
C PRO A 59 1.94 -3.27 -14.40
N ALA A 60 1.73 -2.60 -15.54
CA ALA A 60 2.28 -1.26 -15.79
C ALA A 60 1.82 -0.22 -14.75
N ARG A 61 0.61 -0.43 -14.21
CA ARG A 61 -0.01 0.39 -13.18
C ARG A 61 -0.48 -0.46 -12.00
N ILE A 62 -0.27 0.05 -10.80
CA ILE A 62 -0.76 -0.52 -9.54
C ILE A 62 -1.60 0.54 -8.82
N ASP A 63 -2.78 0.16 -8.36
CA ASP A 63 -3.63 1.02 -7.53
C ASP A 63 -3.67 0.50 -6.10
N VAL A 64 -3.17 1.29 -5.15
CA VAL A 64 -3.24 1.04 -3.70
C VAL A 64 -4.36 1.89 -3.11
N LEU A 65 -5.34 1.27 -2.50
CA LEU A 65 -6.47 1.92 -1.86
C LEU A 65 -6.32 1.79 -0.34
N LEU A 66 -6.00 2.89 0.31
CA LEU A 66 -5.87 2.98 1.76
C LEU A 66 -7.25 3.26 2.36
N THR A 67 -7.72 2.38 3.23
CA THR A 67 -8.97 2.59 3.97
C THR A 67 -8.86 3.80 4.89
N HIS A 68 -7.72 3.94 5.57
CA HIS A 68 -7.35 5.06 6.40
C HIS A 68 -5.83 5.09 6.61
N LEU A 69 -5.31 6.07 7.39
CA LEU A 69 -3.87 6.33 7.53
C LEU A 69 -3.30 5.97 8.90
N HIS A 70 -3.90 5.00 9.60
CA HIS A 70 -3.21 4.40 10.75
C HIS A 70 -2.00 3.58 10.27
N LEU A 71 -0.99 3.46 11.12
CA LEU A 71 0.31 2.88 10.74
C LEU A 71 0.17 1.44 10.25
N ASP A 72 -0.68 0.62 10.85
CA ASP A 72 -0.90 -0.77 10.45
C ASP A 72 -1.48 -0.94 9.04
N HIS A 73 -1.99 0.14 8.43
CA HIS A 73 -2.48 0.20 7.06
C HIS A 73 -1.54 0.96 6.10
N LEU A 74 -0.44 1.54 6.58
CA LEU A 74 0.46 2.42 5.81
C LEU A 74 1.95 2.05 5.93
N GLU A 75 2.38 1.46 7.04
CA GLU A 75 3.77 1.26 7.41
C GLU A 75 4.55 0.34 6.45
N GLY A 76 3.84 -0.47 5.67
CA GLY A 76 4.46 -1.33 4.67
C GLY A 76 4.78 -0.60 3.38
N LEU A 77 4.19 0.57 3.12
CA LEU A 77 4.33 1.30 1.85
C LEU A 77 5.80 1.61 1.53
N GLY A 78 6.60 2.01 2.52
CA GLY A 78 8.04 2.24 2.34
C GLY A 78 8.85 0.99 2.00
N PHE A 79 8.29 -0.21 2.18
CA PHE A 79 8.91 -1.49 1.87
C PHE A 79 8.25 -2.20 0.69
N PHE A 80 7.35 -1.52 -0.01
CA PHE A 80 6.73 -2.01 -1.23
C PHE A 80 7.71 -1.80 -2.39
N GLU A 81 8.36 -2.86 -2.85
CA GLU A 81 9.38 -2.81 -3.91
C GLU A 81 8.96 -2.02 -5.17
N PRO A 82 7.69 -2.07 -5.64
CA PRO A 82 7.22 -1.22 -6.73
C PRO A 82 7.28 0.29 -6.50
N LEU A 83 7.34 0.77 -5.24
CA LEU A 83 7.59 2.19 -4.94
C LEU A 83 9.01 2.62 -5.32
N TRP A 84 9.94 1.66 -5.38
CA TRP A 84 11.37 1.85 -5.60
C TRP A 84 11.83 1.52 -7.03
N ASP A 85 10.89 1.27 -7.93
CA ASP A 85 11.16 0.97 -9.34
C ASP A 85 10.68 2.11 -10.26
N PRO A 86 11.58 2.76 -11.03
CA PRO A 86 11.20 3.81 -11.97
C PRO A 86 10.28 3.35 -13.11
N GLY A 87 10.20 2.05 -13.40
CA GLY A 87 9.30 1.47 -14.38
C GLY A 87 7.83 1.37 -13.91
N THR A 88 7.54 1.72 -12.65
CA THR A 88 6.21 1.55 -12.06
C THR A 88 5.41 2.84 -12.07
N GLU A 89 4.16 2.77 -12.53
CA GLU A 89 3.12 3.76 -12.23
C GLU A 89 2.33 3.32 -11.00
N LEU A 90 2.48 4.03 -9.89
CA LEU A 90 1.84 3.72 -8.63
C LEU A 90 0.83 4.80 -8.28
N HIS A 91 -0.44 4.42 -8.20
CA HIS A 91 -1.52 5.28 -7.73
C HIS A 91 -1.87 4.89 -6.30
N VAL A 92 -1.81 5.83 -5.37
CA VAL A 92 -2.30 5.62 -4.00
C VAL A 92 -3.50 6.50 -3.76
N TRP A 93 -4.59 5.88 -3.35
CA TRP A 93 -5.86 6.49 -3.02
C TRP A 93 -6.03 6.43 -1.50
N GLY A 94 -6.52 7.51 -0.90
CA GLY A 94 -6.76 7.57 0.54
C GLY A 94 -7.85 8.55 0.89
N PRO A 95 -8.38 8.51 2.12
CA PRO A 95 -9.51 9.34 2.50
C PRO A 95 -9.16 10.84 2.40
N PRO A 96 -10.05 11.68 1.85
CA PRO A 96 -9.79 13.10 1.72
C PRO A 96 -9.63 13.79 3.09
N SER A 97 -9.04 14.97 3.11
CA SER A 97 -8.97 15.80 4.31
C SER A 97 -9.02 17.28 3.97
N PRO A 98 -9.75 18.09 4.76
CA PRO A 98 -9.80 19.54 4.56
C PRO A 98 -8.53 20.26 5.01
N VAL A 99 -7.63 19.57 5.76
CA VAL A 99 -6.47 20.21 6.41
C VAL A 99 -5.18 19.94 5.64
N ARG A 100 -4.96 18.69 5.21
CA ARG A 100 -3.74 18.28 4.52
C ARG A 100 -4.06 17.28 3.42
N SER A 101 -3.45 17.45 2.24
CA SER A 101 -3.60 16.49 1.15
C SER A 101 -3.06 15.11 1.54
N LEU A 102 -3.49 14.07 0.82
CA LEU A 102 -2.92 12.73 1.00
C LEU A 102 -1.39 12.73 0.88
N ARG A 103 -0.85 13.50 -0.09
CA ARG A 103 0.59 13.69 -0.27
C ARG A 103 1.28 14.20 0.99
N GLN A 104 0.76 15.25 1.62
CA GLN A 104 1.36 15.82 2.83
C GLN A 104 1.32 14.85 4.01
N ARG A 105 0.24 14.06 4.13
CA ARG A 105 0.08 13.08 5.20
C ARG A 105 1.01 11.89 5.03
N ILE A 106 1.08 11.29 3.84
CA ILE A 106 2.02 10.20 3.53
C ILE A 106 3.47 10.67 3.65
N ALA A 107 3.79 11.90 3.23
CA ALA A 107 5.13 12.46 3.38
C ALA A 107 5.57 12.60 4.85
N THR A 108 4.63 12.67 5.80
CA THR A 108 4.98 12.69 7.23
C THR A 108 5.60 11.35 7.64
N TYR A 109 5.02 10.23 7.18
CA TYR A 109 5.57 8.88 7.41
C TYR A 109 6.84 8.64 6.57
N LEU A 110 6.78 8.88 5.25
CA LEU A 110 7.93 8.75 4.34
C LEU A 110 8.82 10.00 4.39
N SER A 111 9.39 10.28 5.56
CA SER A 111 10.47 11.26 5.75
C SER A 111 11.20 11.07 7.08
N PRO A 112 12.46 11.55 7.21
CA PRO A 112 13.16 11.51 8.48
C PRO A 112 12.43 12.33 9.57
N PRO A 113 12.37 11.85 10.83
CA PRO A 113 13.08 10.68 11.37
C PRO A 113 12.33 9.35 11.25
N LEU A 114 11.10 9.32 10.72
CA LEU A 114 10.24 8.12 10.70
C LEU A 114 10.63 7.11 9.61
N PHE A 115 11.10 7.61 8.47
CA PHE A 115 11.63 6.81 7.38
C PHE A 115 12.91 7.45 6.83
N PRO A 116 13.94 6.67 6.44
CA PRO A 116 15.23 7.24 6.04
C PRO A 116 15.21 8.03 4.73
N VAL A 117 14.14 7.90 3.93
CA VAL A 117 14.00 8.50 2.59
C VAL A 117 12.73 9.35 2.53
N ARG A 118 12.77 10.47 1.82
CA ARG A 118 11.59 11.32 1.62
C ARG A 118 10.73 10.79 0.50
N LEU A 119 9.42 11.03 0.59
CA LEU A 119 8.47 10.74 -0.47
C LEU A 119 8.86 11.35 -1.84
N SER A 120 9.55 12.50 -1.85
CA SER A 120 10.02 13.14 -3.08
C SER A 120 11.19 12.42 -3.75
N GLU A 121 11.83 11.48 -3.06
CA GLU A 121 13.01 10.75 -3.53
C GLU A 121 12.64 9.35 -4.05
N VAL A 122 11.35 8.97 -3.99
CA VAL A 122 10.89 7.68 -4.55
C VAL A 122 11.00 7.73 -6.09
N PRO A 123 11.60 6.71 -6.73
CA PRO A 123 11.85 6.72 -8.17
C PRO A 123 10.62 6.36 -9.01
N ALA A 124 9.61 5.68 -8.44
CA ALA A 124 8.39 5.33 -9.14
C ALA A 124 7.59 6.56 -9.56
N ARG A 125 6.80 6.43 -10.64
CA ARG A 125 5.81 7.44 -11.02
C ARG A 125 4.63 7.38 -10.06
N LEU A 126 4.77 8.11 -8.94
CA LEU A 126 3.80 8.13 -7.85
C LEU A 126 2.75 9.23 -8.01
N VAL A 127 1.48 8.83 -8.07
CA VAL A 127 0.31 9.72 -8.05
C VAL A 127 -0.50 9.46 -6.78
N LEU A 128 -0.81 10.51 -6.03
CA LEU A 128 -1.52 10.44 -4.75
C LEU A 128 -2.87 11.15 -4.89
N HIS A 129 -3.95 10.41 -4.67
CA HIS A 129 -5.32 10.86 -4.86
C HIS A 129 -6.04 10.94 -3.52
N ASP A 130 -6.54 12.12 -3.19
CA ASP A 130 -7.61 12.24 -2.20
C ASP A 130 -8.88 11.64 -2.83
N ALA A 131 -9.38 10.55 -2.24
CA ALA A 131 -10.51 9.81 -2.77
C ALA A 131 -11.76 10.70 -2.81
N PRO A 132 -12.63 10.56 -3.83
CA PRO A 132 -13.88 11.32 -3.89
C PRO A 132 -14.78 11.01 -2.68
N ASP A 133 -15.36 12.05 -2.09
CA ASP A 133 -16.40 11.92 -1.05
C ASP A 133 -17.81 11.69 -1.64
N GLU A 134 -17.91 11.61 -2.98
CA GLU A 134 -19.18 11.35 -3.65
C GLU A 134 -19.54 9.87 -3.60
N PRO A 135 -20.83 9.53 -3.39
CA PRO A 135 -21.28 8.15 -3.47
C PRO A 135 -21.04 7.58 -4.87
N PHE A 136 -20.61 6.32 -4.93
CA PHE A 136 -20.54 5.58 -6.20
C PHE A 136 -21.91 5.60 -6.87
N ARG A 137 -21.96 6.12 -8.08
CA ARG A 137 -23.15 6.14 -8.94
C ARG A 137 -23.17 4.95 -9.89
#